data_AF-A0A2M7CVT1-F1
#
_entry.id   AF-A0A2M7CVT1-F1
#
_cell.length_a   1.000
_cell.length_b   1.000
_cell.length_c   1.000
_cell.angle_alpha   90.00
_cell.angle_beta   90.00
_cell.angle_gamma   90.00
#
_symmetry.space_group_name_H-M   'P 1'
#
loop_
_entity.id
_entity.type
_entity.pdbx_description
1 polymer ?
#
loop_
_entity_poly.entity_id
_entity_poly.type
_entity_poly.pdbx_seq_one_letter_code
_entity_poly.pdbx_strand_id
1 'polypeptide(L)' 'MNARLDPLISEFDTEEDAANYDRWFRAKVQEAVDDPRPSLPHDAAMADVAALIEAKRKARAGG' A
#
# COMPACT_ATOMS: atom_id res chain seq x y z
N MET A 1 26.46 11.94 1.82
CA MET A 1 26.25 11.07 2.99
C MET A 1 24.93 11.51 3.59
N ASN A 2 23.87 10.73 3.45
CA ASN A 2 22.58 11.10 4.05
C ASN A 2 22.66 10.82 5.55
N ALA A 3 22.36 11.83 6.36
CA ALA A 3 22.31 11.65 7.80
C ALA A 3 21.22 10.64 8.13
N ARG A 4 21.57 9.67 8.99
CA ARG A 4 20.60 8.72 9.51
C ARG A 4 19.62 9.46 10.41
N LEU A 5 18.33 9.34 10.13
CA LEU A 5 17.26 9.94 10.94
C LEU A 5 17.08 9.15 12.25
N ASP A 6 16.57 9.84 13.28
CA ASP A 6 16.22 9.20 14.55
C ASP A 6 14.98 8.31 14.35
N PRO A 7 15.08 6.99 14.63
CA PRO A 7 13.96 6.06 14.50
C PRO A 7 12.73 6.39 15.36
N LEU A 8 12.90 7.18 16.44
CA LEU A 8 11.78 7.60 17.28
C LEU A 8 10.96 8.73 16.64
N ILE A 9 11.56 9.49 15.73
CA ILE A 9 10.96 10.66 15.07
C ILE A 9 10.51 10.33 13.64
N SER A 10 11.27 9.48 12.94
CA SER A 10 11.04 9.12 11.53
C SER A 10 11.03 7.61 11.35
N GLU A 11 10.10 7.12 10.54
CA GLU A 11 10.07 5.72 10.09
C GLU A 11 11.11 5.42 8.99
N PHE A 12 11.64 6.46 8.33
CA PHE A 12 12.65 6.35 7.28
C PHE A 12 14.06 6.51 7.84
N ASP A 13 15.00 5.72 7.29
CA ASP A 13 16.41 5.76 7.67
C ASP A 13 17.10 7.06 7.26
N THR A 14 16.68 7.69 6.15
CA THR A 14 17.26 8.93 5.65
C THR A 14 16.21 9.89 5.10
N GLU A 15 16.55 11.18 5.02
CA GLU A 15 15.70 12.19 4.38
C GLU A 15 15.48 11.90 2.89
N GLU A 16 16.48 11.34 2.22
CA GLU A 16 16.36 10.96 0.81
C GLU A 16 15.32 9.84 0.63
N ASP A 17 15.33 8.83 1.50
CA ASP A 17 14.35 7.74 1.46
C ASP A 17 12.93 8.25 1.73
N ALA A 18 12.78 9.15 2.72
CA ALA A 18 11.50 9.80 3.00
C ALA A 18 10.99 10.62 1.81
N ALA A 19 11.87 11.39 1.16
CA ALA A 19 11.51 12.19 -0.01
C ALA A 19 11.18 11.31 -1.23
N ASN A 20 11.88 10.20 -1.40
CA ASN A 20 11.60 9.22 -2.45
C ASN A 20 10.22 8.57 -2.24
N TYR A 21 9.92 8.19 -1.00
CA TYR A 21 8.62 7.64 -0.63
C TYR A 21 7.49 8.65 -0.84
N ASP A 22 7.64 9.90 -0.38
CA ASP A 22 6.62 10.94 -0.55
C ASP A 22 6.29 11.18 -2.03
N ARG A 23 7.30 11.27 -2.91
CA ARG A 23 7.08 11.43 -4.35
C ARG A 23 6.32 10.26 -4.96
N TRP A 24 6.71 9.03 -4.62
CA TRP A 24 6.02 7.83 -5.10
C TRP A 24 4.58 7.76 -4.55
N PHE A 25 4.39 8.04 -3.27
CA PHE A 25 3.10 7.99 -2.61
C PHE A 25 2.12 8.99 -3.22
N ARG A 26 2.55 10.24 -3.44
CA ARG A 26 1.73 11.26 -4.11
C ARG A 26 1.35 10.85 -5.53
N ALA A 27 2.30 10.31 -6.31
CA ALA A 27 2.01 9.83 -7.66
C ALA A 27 0.97 8.71 -7.65
N LYS A 28 1.11 7.74 -6.73
CA LYS A 28 0.17 6.63 -6.57
C LYS A 28 -1.22 7.06 -6.09
N VAL A 29 -1.29 8.05 -5.20
CA VAL A 29 -2.56 8.65 -4.76
C VAL A 29 -3.22 9.39 -5.93
N GLN A 30 -2.46 10.16 -6.70
CA GLN A 30 -3.00 10.87 -7.85
C GLN A 30 -3.55 9.91 -8.91
N GLU A 31 -2.85 8.81 -9.20
CA GLU A 31 -3.35 7.75 -10.08
C GLU A 31 -4.71 7.19 -9.60
N ALA A 32 -4.87 6.98 -8.29
CA ALA A 32 -6.12 6.49 -7.72
C ALA A 32 -7.24 7.54 -7.73
N VAL A 33 -6.91 8.84 -7.61
CA VAL A 33 -7.86 9.95 -7.71
C VAL A 33 -8.34 10.15 -9.15
N ASP A 34 -7.44 9.99 -10.12
CA ASP A 34 -7.73 10.14 -11.54
C ASP A 34 -8.47 8.93 -12.13
N ASP A 35 -8.61 7.85 -11.37
CA ASP A 35 -9.32 6.65 -11.78
C ASP A 35 -10.83 6.94 -11.94
N PRO A 36 -11.41 6.76 -13.15
CA PRO A 36 -12.81 7.08 -13.39
C PRO A 36 -13.79 6.04 -12.81
N ARG A 37 -13.29 4.92 -12.27
CA ARG A 37 -14.14 3.86 -11.72
C ARG A 37 -14.87 4.35 -10.47
N PRO A 38 -16.15 4.01 -10.29
CA PRO A 38 -16.88 4.38 -9.09
C PRO A 38 -16.26 3.70 -7.86
N SER A 39 -16.34 4.37 -6.71
CA SER A 39 -15.90 3.79 -5.45
C SER A 39 -16.71 2.53 -5.11
N LEU A 40 -16.03 1.52 -4.58
CA LEU A 40 -16.64 0.27 -4.15
C LEU A 40 -17.21 0.41 -2.73
N PRO A 41 -18.46 -0.02 -2.45
CA PRO A 41 -18.97 -0.08 -1.09
C PRO A 41 -18.10 -0.96 -0.19
N HIS A 42 -18.05 -0.63 1.11
CA HIS A 42 -17.20 -1.34 2.07
C HIS A 42 -17.42 -2.86 2.06
N ASP A 43 -18.67 -3.31 2.10
CA ASP A 43 -19.00 -4.74 2.15
C ASP A 43 -18.52 -5.50 0.90
N ALA A 44 -18.61 -4.88 -0.27
CA ALA A 44 -18.13 -5.46 -1.51
C ALA A 44 -16.60 -5.54 -1.54
N ALA A 45 -15.90 -4.50 -1.07
CA ALA A 45 -14.44 -4.52 -0.94
C ALA A 45 -13.97 -5.62 0.01
N MET A 46 -14.65 -5.79 1.14
CA MET A 46 -14.33 -6.84 2.11
C MET A 46 -14.64 -8.25 1.58
N ALA A 47 -15.69 -8.42 0.77
CA ALA A 47 -15.98 -9.68 0.10
C ALA A 47 -14.86 -10.08 -0.87
N ASP A 48 -14.35 -9.13 -1.66
CA ASP A 48 -13.23 -9.37 -2.58
C ASP A 48 -11.94 -9.79 -1.83
N VAL A 49 -11.64 -9.11 -0.72
CA VAL A 49 -10.49 -9.46 0.13
C VAL A 49 -10.64 -10.86 0.72
N ALA A 50 -11.82 -11.20 1.25
CA ALA A 50 -12.08 -12.51 1.82
C ALA A 50 -11.94 -13.63 0.77
N ALA A 51 -12.48 -13.42 -0.44
CA ALA A 51 -12.35 -14.36 -1.54
C ALA A 51 -10.88 -14.61 -1.92
N LEU A 52 -10.06 -13.54 -1.98
CA LEU A 52 -8.63 -13.65 -2.28
C LEU A 52 -7.88 -14.45 -1.20
N ILE A 53 -8.19 -14.22 0.07
CA ILE A 53 -7.57 -14.95 1.19
C ILE A 53 -7.91 -16.44 1.10
N GLU A 54 -9.19 -16.77 0.90
CA GLU A 54 -9.64 -18.16 0.79
C GLU A 54 -9.02 -18.88 -0.42
N ALA A 55 -8.91 -18.20 -1.57
CA ALA A 55 -8.22 -18.74 -2.73
C ALA A 55 -6.76 -19.08 -2.42
N LYS A 56 -6.03 -18.18 -1.75
CA LYS A 56 -4.63 -18.41 -1.34
C LYS A 56 -4.50 -19.54 -0.33
N ARG A 57 -5.44 -19.69 0.61
CA ARG A 57 -5.45 -20.79 1.60
C ARG A 57 -5.65 -22.14 0.92
N LYS A 58 -6.61 -22.24 0.00
CA LYS A 58 -6.85 -23.46 -0.78
C LYS A 58 -5.64 -23.86 -1.61
N ALA A 59 -5.00 -22.89 -2.27
CA ALA A 59 -3.78 -23.14 -3.05
C ALA A 59 -2.62 -23.68 -2.20
N ARG A 60 -2.49 -23.25 -0.93
CA ARG A 60 -1.47 -23.76 -0.01
C ARG A 60 -1.80 -25.12 0.60
N ALA A 61 -3.07 -25.47 0.72
CA ALA A 61 -3.51 -26.75 1.30
C ALA A 61 -3.57 -27.89 0.26
N GLY A 62 -3.58 -27.56 -1.03
CA GLY A 62 -3.63 -28.51 -2.14
C GLY A 62 -2.27 -28.83 -2.78
N GLY A 63 -1.16 -28.38 -2.19
CA GLY A 63 0.22 -28.74 -2.57
C GLY A 63 0.90 -29.48 -1.44
#